data_AF-A0A238K6J1-F1
#
_entry.id   AF-A0A238K6J1-F1
#
_cell.length_a   1.000
_cell.length_b   1.000
_cell.length_c   1.000
_cell.angle_alpha   90.00
_cell.angle_beta   90.00
_cell.angle_gamma   90.00
#
_symmetry.space_group_name_H-M   'P 1'
#
loop_
_entity.id
_entity.type
_entity.pdbx_description
1 polymer ?
#
loop_
_entity_poly.entity_id
_entity_poly.type
_entity_poly.pdbx_seq_one_letter_code
_entity_poly.pdbx_strand_id
1 'polypeptide(L)'
;MKYPLIWAIVAAVACTTAAQADPVEIYLVDKLDNIQNGYCLDIGGAKGRDANPESGLQGHTCYSPLGELGVDQIFDTAKFSDGTLYMPEFDVCAEVAMLEAGTAVDLAACNTSAAQSFAFSGEGVITPSAAPDMCLTLAQDSRFGRSDQNQIKNLTLETCDQDLLAYQTWAVRGE
;
A
#
# COMPACT_ATOMS: atom_id res chain seq x y z
N MET A 1 -56.75 -37.79 26.55
CA MET A 1 -55.34 -37.82 26.12
C MET A 1 -55.04 -36.49 25.44
N LYS A 2 -54.25 -35.61 26.09
CA LYS A 2 -53.83 -34.31 25.52
C LYS A 2 -52.34 -34.44 25.18
N TYR A 3 -52.00 -34.38 23.90
CA TYR A 3 -50.60 -34.33 23.46
C TYR A 3 -50.16 -32.87 23.40
N PRO A 4 -49.03 -32.48 24.02
CA PRO A 4 -48.48 -31.14 23.84
C PRO A 4 -47.70 -31.06 22.51
N LEU A 5 -47.98 -30.02 21.74
CA LEU A 5 -47.28 -29.69 20.51
C LEU A 5 -45.95 -29.01 20.88
N ILE A 6 -44.82 -29.71 20.71
CA ILE A 6 -43.48 -29.16 20.93
C ILE A 6 -43.08 -28.38 19.68
N TRP A 7 -42.97 -27.06 19.79
CA TRP A 7 -42.41 -26.21 18.74
C TRP A 7 -40.89 -26.30 18.80
N ALA A 8 -40.28 -26.98 17.83
CA ALA A 8 -38.83 -26.95 17.64
C ALA A 8 -38.45 -25.63 16.97
N ILE A 9 -37.82 -24.73 17.72
CA ILE A 9 -37.21 -23.52 17.18
C ILE A 9 -35.87 -23.94 16.56
N VAL A 10 -35.80 -23.92 15.23
CA VAL A 10 -34.53 -24.07 14.49
C VAL A 10 -33.85 -22.71 14.49
N ALA A 11 -32.80 -22.56 15.30
CA ALA A 11 -31.94 -21.38 15.27
C ALA A 11 -31.03 -21.46 14.03
N ALA A 12 -31.28 -20.62 13.03
CA ALA A 12 -30.39 -20.43 11.90
C ALA A 12 -29.14 -19.65 12.38
N VAL A 13 -28.01 -20.33 12.49
CA VAL A 13 -26.72 -19.70 12.75
C VAL A 13 -26.26 -19.03 11.45
N ALA A 14 -26.34 -17.70 11.40
CA ALA A 14 -25.71 -16.93 10.33
C ALA A 14 -24.19 -16.92 10.57
N CYS A 15 -23.45 -17.75 9.83
CA CYS A 15 -22.00 -17.62 9.72
C CYS A 15 -21.70 -16.36 8.91
N THR A 16 -21.40 -15.25 9.58
CA THR A 16 -20.73 -14.12 8.94
C THR A 16 -19.30 -14.54 8.64
N THR A 17 -18.98 -14.78 7.38
CA THR A 17 -17.58 -14.85 6.93
C THR A 17 -16.96 -13.49 7.18
N ALA A 18 -15.97 -13.41 8.08
CA ALA A 18 -15.13 -12.23 8.14
C ALA A 18 -14.44 -12.12 6.77
N ALA A 19 -14.62 -11.01 6.05
CA ALA A 19 -13.81 -10.72 4.89
C ALA A 19 -12.38 -10.62 5.40
N GLN A 20 -11.57 -11.63 5.10
CA GLN A 20 -10.15 -11.62 5.44
C GLN A 20 -9.51 -10.61 4.49
N ALA A 21 -8.78 -9.63 5.04
CA ALA A 21 -8.09 -8.66 4.21
C ALA A 21 -7.00 -9.36 3.39
N ASP A 22 -6.95 -9.06 2.09
CA ASP A 22 -5.98 -9.69 1.21
C ASP A 22 -4.65 -8.92 1.32
N PRO A 23 -3.52 -9.58 1.62
CA PRO A 23 -2.22 -8.95 1.52
C PRO A 23 -1.95 -8.63 0.06
N VAL A 24 -1.60 -7.38 -0.21
CA VAL A 24 -1.28 -6.93 -1.58
C VAL A 24 0.01 -6.12 -1.57
N GLU A 25 0.68 -6.07 -2.72
CA GLU A 25 1.62 -4.98 -3.00
C GLU A 25 0.90 -3.88 -3.79
N ILE A 26 1.32 -2.64 -3.55
CA ILE A 26 0.90 -1.48 -4.33
C ILE A 26 1.98 -1.24 -5.39
N TYR A 27 1.65 -1.46 -6.66
CA TYR A 27 2.58 -1.33 -7.79
C TYR A 27 2.22 -0.15 -8.68
N LEU A 28 3.25 0.48 -9.25
CA LEU A 28 3.09 1.50 -10.28
C LEU A 28 2.64 0.81 -11.58
N VAL A 29 1.57 1.30 -12.19
CA VAL A 29 0.95 0.70 -13.38
C VAL A 29 1.92 0.72 -14.58
N ASP A 30 2.64 1.83 -14.76
CA ASP A 30 3.74 1.89 -15.72
C ASP A 30 4.98 1.23 -15.12
N LYS A 31 5.68 0.41 -15.92
CA LYS A 31 6.93 -0.24 -15.49
C LYS A 31 8.12 0.72 -15.49
N LEU A 32 7.97 1.88 -16.13
CA LEU A 32 9.01 2.87 -16.38
C LEU A 32 10.26 2.19 -16.97
N ASP A 33 11.43 2.48 -16.41
CA ASP A 33 12.71 1.91 -16.77
C ASP A 33 13.09 0.65 -15.96
N ASN A 34 12.15 0.03 -15.25
CA ASN A 34 12.45 -1.17 -14.48
C ASN A 34 12.80 -2.35 -15.41
N ILE A 35 13.96 -2.97 -15.20
CA ILE A 35 14.46 -4.09 -16.02
C ILE A 35 13.88 -5.44 -15.62
N GLN A 36 13.08 -5.50 -14.55
CA GLN A 36 12.43 -6.70 -14.05
C GLN A 36 10.89 -6.55 -14.12
N ASN A 37 10.27 -6.21 -12.99
CA ASN A 37 8.85 -6.43 -12.73
C ASN A 37 8.08 -5.16 -12.37
N GLY A 38 8.61 -3.99 -12.76
CA GLY A 38 8.04 -2.69 -12.39
C GLY A 38 8.42 -2.29 -10.96
N TYR A 39 7.83 -1.19 -10.51
CA TYR A 39 8.09 -0.63 -9.19
C TYR A 39 6.90 -0.83 -8.24
N CYS A 40 7.19 -1.19 -7.00
CA CYS A 40 6.25 -1.35 -5.90
C CYS A 40 6.64 -0.44 -4.76
N LEU A 41 5.66 -0.03 -3.95
CA LEU A 41 5.92 0.63 -2.68
C LEU A 41 6.65 -0.33 -1.74
N ASP A 42 7.74 0.15 -1.15
CA ASP A 42 8.72 -0.66 -0.44
C ASP A 42 9.32 0.12 0.74
N ILE A 43 9.57 -0.54 1.86
CA ILE A 43 10.30 0.06 2.99
C ILE A 43 11.80 0.18 2.63
N GLY A 44 12.36 1.37 2.81
CA GLY A 44 13.77 1.64 2.57
C GLY A 44 14.76 0.77 3.37
N GLY A 45 15.95 0.59 2.80
CA GLY A 45 17.18 0.21 3.53
C GLY A 45 17.54 -1.29 3.59
N ALA A 46 16.56 -2.19 3.64
CA ALA A 46 16.80 -3.64 3.64
C ALA A 46 15.60 -4.42 3.08
N LYS A 47 15.76 -5.74 2.92
CA LYS A 47 14.73 -6.63 2.35
C LYS A 47 14.00 -7.40 3.45
N GLY A 48 12.71 -7.58 3.29
CA GLY A 48 11.88 -8.41 4.17
C GLY A 48 11.91 -7.88 5.60
N ARG A 49 11.92 -8.79 6.59
CA ARG A 49 11.88 -8.44 8.03
C ARG A 49 13.06 -7.59 8.53
N ASP A 50 14.13 -7.49 7.76
CA ASP A 50 15.28 -6.65 8.11
C ASP A 50 15.07 -5.16 7.74
N ALA A 51 13.99 -4.83 7.03
CA ALA A 51 13.65 -3.45 6.66
C ALA A 51 13.42 -2.58 7.91
N ASN A 52 13.75 -1.29 7.81
CA ASN A 52 13.58 -0.34 8.90
C ASN A 52 12.53 0.72 8.49
N PRO A 53 11.34 0.74 9.12
CA PRO A 53 10.31 1.75 8.85
C PRO A 53 10.81 3.21 8.93
N GLU A 54 11.82 3.51 9.74
CA GLU A 54 12.43 4.85 9.82
C GLU A 54 13.09 5.31 8.51
N SER A 55 13.28 4.40 7.54
CA SER A 55 13.79 4.73 6.21
C SER A 55 12.71 5.24 5.25
N GLY A 56 11.44 5.26 5.68
CA GLY A 56 10.29 5.66 4.87
C GLY A 56 10.01 4.71 3.71
N LEU A 57 9.10 5.14 2.84
CA LEU A 57 8.72 4.45 1.62
C LEU A 57 9.54 4.93 0.41
N GLN A 58 9.83 3.98 -0.47
CA GLN A 58 10.47 4.18 -1.77
C GLN A 58 9.74 3.37 -2.85
N GLY A 59 10.06 3.62 -4.12
CA GLY A 59 9.77 2.67 -5.18
C GLY A 59 10.90 1.66 -5.29
N HIS A 60 10.62 0.37 -5.16
CA HIS A 60 11.60 -0.69 -5.38
C HIS A 60 11.08 -1.67 -6.42
N THR A 61 11.96 -2.46 -7.02
CA THR A 61 11.54 -3.58 -7.87
C THR A 61 10.57 -4.49 -7.12
N CYS A 62 9.42 -4.76 -7.73
CA CYS A 62 8.38 -5.62 -7.16
C CYS A 62 8.86 -7.05 -6.97
N TYR A 63 8.54 -7.65 -5.82
CA TYR A 63 8.90 -9.03 -5.52
C TYR A 63 7.82 -10.05 -5.95
N SER A 64 6.53 -9.71 -5.93
CA SER A 64 5.47 -10.70 -6.19
C SER A 64 5.59 -11.45 -7.52
N PRO A 65 6.01 -10.85 -8.65
CA PRO A 65 6.14 -11.61 -9.89
C PRO A 65 7.35 -12.57 -9.90
N LEU A 66 8.15 -12.56 -8.83
CA LEU A 66 9.22 -13.53 -8.57
C LEU A 66 8.74 -14.71 -7.70
N GLY A 67 7.47 -14.72 -7.28
CA GLY A 67 6.80 -15.88 -6.69
C GLY A 67 6.28 -15.72 -5.26
N GLU A 68 6.55 -14.60 -4.57
CA GLU A 68 6.06 -14.31 -3.21
C GLU A 68 5.95 -12.79 -2.99
N LEU A 69 4.96 -12.35 -2.22
CA LEU A 69 4.92 -10.98 -1.72
C LEU A 69 6.04 -10.75 -0.69
N GLY A 70 6.87 -9.73 -0.87
CA GLY A 70 7.84 -9.36 0.16
C GLY A 70 7.18 -8.58 1.28
N VAL A 71 7.40 -9.00 2.53
CA VAL A 71 6.71 -8.41 3.70
C VAL A 71 6.93 -6.90 3.88
N ASP A 72 8.02 -6.39 3.34
CA ASP A 72 8.41 -4.97 3.22
C ASP A 72 7.72 -4.22 2.08
N GLN A 73 6.87 -4.89 1.29
CA GLN A 73 6.04 -4.34 0.21
C GLN A 73 4.55 -4.62 0.40
N ILE A 74 4.16 -5.30 1.49
CA ILE A 74 2.78 -5.71 1.75
C ILE A 74 1.98 -4.59 2.43
N PHE A 75 0.78 -4.36 1.92
CA PHE A 75 -0.25 -3.51 2.48
C PHE A 75 -1.53 -4.30 2.75
N ASP A 76 -2.29 -3.86 3.76
CA ASP A 76 -3.60 -4.40 4.11
C ASP A 76 -4.73 -3.61 3.40
N THR A 77 -5.42 -4.25 2.46
CA THR A 77 -6.49 -3.59 1.69
C THR A 77 -7.69 -3.18 2.53
N ALA A 78 -7.96 -3.83 3.67
CA ALA A 78 -9.07 -3.44 4.53
C ALA A 78 -8.87 -2.07 5.17
N LYS A 79 -7.62 -1.58 5.23
CA LYS A 79 -7.28 -0.24 5.76
C LYS A 79 -7.48 0.88 4.74
N PHE A 80 -7.65 0.56 3.47
CA PHE A 80 -7.90 1.57 2.43
C PHE A 80 -9.24 2.28 2.65
N SER A 81 -10.29 1.58 3.09
CA SER A 81 -11.58 2.21 3.43
C SER A 81 -11.50 3.13 4.63
N ASP A 82 -10.51 2.92 5.51
CA ASP A 82 -10.19 3.79 6.64
C ASP A 82 -9.30 4.97 6.22
N GLY A 83 -8.99 5.08 4.92
CA GLY A 83 -8.08 6.08 4.35
C GLY A 83 -6.64 5.89 4.79
N THR A 84 -6.21 4.67 5.07
CA THR A 84 -4.90 4.38 5.65
C THR A 84 -4.14 3.38 4.78
N LEU A 85 -2.86 3.65 4.52
CA LEU A 85 -1.95 2.68 3.90
C LEU A 85 -1.16 2.00 5.01
N TYR A 86 -1.61 0.81 5.41
CA TYR A 86 -1.08 0.06 6.55
C TYR A 86 -0.19 -1.11 6.10
N MET A 87 0.99 -1.23 6.70
CA MET A 87 1.93 -2.33 6.44
C MET A 87 1.94 -3.32 7.62
N PRO A 88 1.29 -4.49 7.50
CA PRO A 88 0.93 -5.33 8.64
C PRO A 88 2.11 -6.01 9.35
N GLU A 89 3.19 -6.36 8.64
CA GLU A 89 4.36 -7.02 9.27
C GLU A 89 5.08 -6.07 10.24
N PHE A 90 5.04 -4.76 9.98
CA PHE A 90 5.77 -3.75 10.73
C PHE A 90 4.89 -2.94 11.69
N ASP A 91 3.57 -3.11 11.62
CA ASP A 91 2.58 -2.37 12.39
C ASP A 91 2.70 -0.84 12.24
N VAL A 92 2.91 -0.37 11.01
CA VAL A 92 3.09 1.05 10.67
C VAL A 92 2.16 1.49 9.55
N CYS A 93 1.90 2.79 9.52
CA CYS A 93 1.12 3.47 8.51
C CYS A 93 1.99 4.47 7.75
N ALA A 94 1.75 4.61 6.45
CA ALA A 94 2.34 5.69 5.66
C ALA A 94 1.91 7.06 6.21
N GLU A 95 2.81 8.03 6.20
CA GLU A 95 2.52 9.41 6.58
C GLU A 95 3.28 10.42 5.73
N VAL A 96 2.69 11.60 5.58
CA VAL A 96 3.34 12.76 4.96
C VAL A 96 3.37 13.91 5.97
N ALA A 97 4.56 14.39 6.32
CA ALA A 97 4.72 15.45 7.31
C ALA A 97 4.20 16.81 6.83
N MET A 98 4.17 17.03 5.51
CA MET A 98 3.73 18.26 4.85
C MET A 98 2.92 17.93 3.59
N LEU A 99 2.02 18.84 3.20
CA LEU A 99 1.17 18.69 2.01
C LEU A 99 1.72 19.51 0.84
N GLU A 100 3.01 19.34 0.54
CA GLU A 100 3.71 20.09 -0.50
C GLU A 100 4.63 19.20 -1.34
N ALA A 101 4.95 19.69 -2.55
CA ALA A 101 5.81 19.00 -3.49
C ALA A 101 7.20 18.70 -2.91
N GLY A 102 7.74 17.51 -3.18
CA GLY A 102 9.01 17.05 -2.65
C GLY A 102 8.95 16.46 -1.23
N THR A 103 7.79 16.42 -0.59
CA THR A 103 7.64 15.79 0.74
C THR A 103 7.85 14.28 0.62
N ALA A 104 8.75 13.71 1.42
CA ALA A 104 8.93 12.26 1.49
C ALA A 104 7.71 11.56 2.12
N VAL A 105 7.53 10.28 1.81
CA VAL A 105 6.51 9.46 2.46
C VAL A 105 7.18 8.62 3.55
N ASP A 106 6.93 8.99 4.79
CA ASP A 106 7.50 8.34 5.96
C ASP A 106 6.57 7.21 6.46
N LEU A 107 7.03 6.47 7.47
CA LEU A 107 6.26 5.43 8.15
C LEU A 107 6.31 5.68 9.65
N ALA A 108 5.16 5.59 10.32
CA ALA A 108 5.07 5.71 11.76
C ALA A 108 3.99 4.82 12.36
N ALA A 109 3.94 4.75 13.68
CA ALA A 109 2.85 4.10 14.39
C ALA A 109 1.51 4.71 13.98
N CYS A 110 0.54 3.85 13.68
CA CYS A 110 -0.77 4.26 13.20
C CYS A 110 -1.53 5.07 14.26
N ASN A 111 -1.97 6.27 13.91
CA ASN A 111 -2.57 7.21 14.85
C ASN A 111 -3.81 7.97 14.33
N THR A 112 -4.34 7.60 13.16
CA THR A 112 -5.54 8.22 12.52
C THR A 112 -5.42 9.72 12.26
N SER A 113 -4.20 10.27 12.29
CA SER A 113 -3.97 11.68 12.02
C SER A 113 -4.23 12.04 10.56
N ALA A 114 -4.42 13.33 10.29
CA ALA A 114 -4.54 13.83 8.92
C ALA A 114 -3.29 13.54 8.07
N ALA A 115 -2.10 13.44 8.70
CA ALA A 115 -0.84 13.11 8.03
C ALA A 115 -0.82 11.65 7.50
N GLN A 116 -1.62 10.76 8.10
CA GLN A 116 -1.76 9.34 7.73
C GLN A 116 -3.03 9.06 6.91
N SER A 117 -3.74 10.12 6.47
CA SER A 117 -4.99 9.98 5.75
C SER A 117 -4.81 10.15 4.24
N PHE A 118 -5.08 9.09 3.49
CA PHE A 118 -4.99 9.00 2.04
C PHE A 118 -6.31 8.53 1.42
N ALA A 119 -6.61 9.04 0.22
CA ALA A 119 -7.62 8.48 -0.65
C ALA A 119 -6.95 7.52 -1.64
N PHE A 120 -7.26 6.24 -1.52
CA PHE A 120 -6.87 5.19 -2.46
C PHE A 120 -7.82 4.00 -2.30
N SER A 121 -8.37 3.47 -3.39
CA SER A 121 -9.28 2.32 -3.38
C SER A 121 -8.70 1.08 -4.04
N GLY A 122 -7.37 1.04 -4.24
CA GLY A 122 -6.66 -0.06 -4.89
C GLY A 122 -6.28 0.19 -6.34
N GLU A 123 -6.71 1.30 -6.95
CA GLU A 123 -6.30 1.71 -8.30
C GLU A 123 -6.34 3.24 -8.45
N GLY A 124 -5.54 3.75 -9.39
CA GLY A 124 -5.46 5.17 -9.71
C GLY A 124 -4.38 5.91 -8.93
N VAL A 125 -4.57 7.21 -8.73
CA VAL A 125 -3.65 8.03 -7.93
C VAL A 125 -3.86 7.80 -6.44
N ILE A 126 -2.79 7.96 -5.66
CA ILE A 126 -2.85 8.00 -4.20
C ILE A 126 -2.64 9.44 -3.77
N THR A 127 -3.62 10.02 -3.07
CA THR A 127 -3.58 11.43 -2.65
C THR A 127 -3.81 11.57 -1.14
N PRO A 128 -3.14 12.48 -0.43
CA PRO A 128 -3.54 12.83 0.92
C PRO A 128 -4.99 13.35 0.94
N SER A 129 -5.82 12.91 1.87
CA SER A 129 -7.24 13.28 1.93
C SER A 129 -7.46 14.80 2.05
N ALA A 130 -6.50 15.51 2.65
CA ALA A 130 -6.52 16.95 2.83
C ALA A 130 -5.94 17.76 1.65
N ALA A 131 -5.30 17.09 0.68
CA ALA A 131 -4.68 17.71 -0.50
C ALA A 131 -4.87 16.81 -1.74
N PRO A 132 -6.08 16.77 -2.32
CA PRO A 132 -6.42 15.87 -3.44
C PRO A 132 -5.75 16.26 -4.78
N ASP A 133 -5.07 17.41 -4.82
CA ASP A 133 -4.23 17.87 -5.92
C ASP A 133 -2.76 17.42 -5.80
N MET A 134 -2.42 16.69 -4.74
CA MET A 134 -1.10 16.14 -4.49
C MET A 134 -1.11 14.60 -4.57
N CYS A 135 -0.17 14.04 -5.31
CA CYS A 135 -0.09 12.62 -5.65
C CYS A 135 1.24 12.01 -5.18
N LEU A 136 1.19 10.78 -4.66
CA LEU A 136 2.40 9.96 -4.49
C LEU A 136 3.00 9.67 -5.87
N THR A 137 4.26 10.06 -6.03
CA THR A 137 4.94 10.11 -7.33
C THR A 137 6.34 9.49 -7.21
N LEU A 138 6.68 8.57 -8.12
CA LEU A 138 8.06 8.12 -8.24
C LEU A 138 8.92 9.15 -8.99
N ALA A 139 10.13 9.37 -8.52
CA ALA A 139 11.12 10.20 -9.20
C ALA A 139 11.52 9.63 -10.57
N GLN A 140 11.96 10.52 -11.47
CA GLN A 140 12.45 10.10 -12.79
C GLN A 140 13.73 9.29 -12.70
N ASP A 141 14.64 9.68 -11.81
CA ASP A 141 15.93 9.01 -11.65
C ASP A 141 15.78 7.64 -10.97
N SER A 142 16.50 6.67 -11.51
CA SER A 142 16.64 5.32 -10.95
C SER A 142 18.06 5.09 -10.45
N ARG A 143 18.17 4.32 -9.37
CA ARG A 143 19.44 3.74 -8.91
C ARG A 143 19.32 2.24 -8.69
N PHE A 144 20.44 1.54 -8.76
CA PHE A 144 20.49 0.14 -8.34
C PHE A 144 20.49 0.02 -6.81
N GLY A 145 19.89 -1.07 -6.34
CA GLY A 145 19.95 -1.50 -4.95
C GLY A 145 21.29 -2.16 -4.63
N ARG A 146 21.27 -3.21 -3.79
CA ARG A 146 22.48 -3.97 -3.43
C ARG A 146 23.04 -4.79 -4.59
N SER A 147 22.20 -5.12 -5.57
CA SER A 147 22.57 -5.80 -6.81
C SER A 147 22.23 -4.93 -8.02
N ASP A 148 22.80 -5.27 -9.17
CA ASP A 148 22.48 -4.70 -10.49
C ASP A 148 21.14 -5.19 -11.05
N GLN A 149 20.42 -6.02 -10.31
CA GLN A 149 19.10 -6.53 -10.70
C GLN A 149 18.00 -5.60 -10.20
N ASN A 150 18.05 -5.20 -8.92
CA ASN A 150 16.98 -4.44 -8.30
C ASN A 150 17.20 -2.94 -8.49
N GLN A 151 16.17 -2.24 -8.97
CA GLN A 151 16.15 -0.79 -9.09
C GLN A 151 15.28 -0.15 -8.02
N ILE A 152 15.67 1.06 -7.64
CA ILE A 152 15.06 1.92 -6.64
C ILE A 152 14.80 3.29 -7.25
N LYS A 153 13.64 3.88 -6.92
CA LYS A 153 13.27 5.27 -7.19
C LYS A 153 12.84 5.94 -5.88
N ASN A 154 13.15 7.23 -5.74
CA ASN A 154 12.60 8.01 -4.63
C ASN A 154 11.09 8.16 -4.81
N LEU A 155 10.37 8.18 -3.69
CA LEU A 155 8.93 8.44 -3.64
C LEU A 155 8.71 9.76 -2.89
N THR A 156 8.01 10.68 -3.52
CA THR A 156 7.62 11.96 -2.91
C THR A 156 6.16 12.28 -3.21
N LEU A 157 5.60 13.18 -2.43
CA LEU A 157 4.40 13.89 -2.77
C LEU A 157 4.74 14.94 -3.83
N GLU A 158 4.02 14.98 -4.94
CA GLU A 158 4.15 15.98 -6.01
C GLU A 158 2.77 16.45 -6.45
N THR A 159 2.67 17.56 -7.19
CA THR A 159 1.40 17.94 -7.80
C THR A 159 0.93 16.84 -8.76
N CYS A 160 -0.34 16.46 -8.66
CA CYS A 160 -0.97 15.55 -9.61
C CYS A 160 -0.95 16.20 -11.00
N ASP A 161 -0.39 15.50 -11.99
CA ASP A 161 -0.23 16.03 -13.34
C ASP A 161 -0.52 14.95 -14.39
N GLN A 162 -1.23 15.32 -15.45
CA GLN A 162 -1.49 14.43 -16.58
C GLN A 162 -0.20 13.98 -17.27
N ASP A 163 0.81 14.85 -17.31
CA ASP A 163 2.11 14.55 -17.90
C ASP A 163 2.95 13.60 -17.01
N LEU A 164 2.55 13.42 -15.74
CA LEU A 164 3.21 12.55 -14.76
C LEU A 164 2.43 11.26 -14.46
N LEU A 165 1.35 10.95 -15.18
CA LEU A 165 0.51 9.77 -14.90
C LEU A 165 1.30 8.45 -14.86
N ALA A 166 2.33 8.31 -15.70
CA ALA A 166 3.20 7.14 -15.69
C ALA A 166 3.92 6.94 -14.34
N TYR A 167 4.16 8.02 -13.59
CA TYR A 167 4.84 8.03 -12.28
C TYR A 167 3.88 8.11 -11.09
N GLN A 168 2.58 8.32 -11.32
CA GLN A 168 1.56 8.65 -10.31
C GLN A 168 0.40 7.64 -10.25
N THR A 169 0.31 6.71 -11.21
CA THR A 169 -0.82 5.78 -11.29
C THR A 169 -0.45 4.43 -10.71
N TRP A 170 -1.17 4.04 -9.67
CA TRP A 170 -0.92 2.84 -8.87
C TRP A 170 -2.06 1.83 -9.03
N ALA A 171 -1.77 0.57 -8.74
CA ALA A 171 -2.75 -0.50 -8.63
C ALA A 171 -2.28 -1.52 -7.59
N VAL A 172 -3.17 -2.43 -7.20
CA VAL A 172 -2.85 -3.52 -6.28
C VAL A 172 -2.88 -4.89 -6.95
N ARG A 173 -2.06 -5.80 -6.45
CA ARG A 173 -2.14 -7.22 -6.77
C ARG A 173 -1.76 -8.06 -5.55
N GLY A 174 -2.44 -9.19 -5.38
CA GLY A 174 -2.10 -10.23 -4.42
C GLY A 174 -1.42 -11.42 -5.10
N GLU A 175 -1.29 -12.52 -4.35
CA GLU A 175 -0.86 -13.84 -4.85
C GLU A 175 -1.93 -14.56 -5.68
#